data_AF-A0A8R1HL77-F1
#
_entry.id   AF-A0A8R1HL77-F1
#
_cell.length_a   1.000
_cell.length_b   1.000
_cell.length_c   1.000
_cell.angle_alpha   90.00
_cell.angle_beta   90.00
_cell.angle_gamma   90.00
#
_symmetry.space_group_name_H-M   'P 1'
#
loop_
_entity.id
_entity.type
_entity.pdbx_description
1 polymer ?
#
loop_
_entity_poly.entity_id
_entity_poly.type
_entity_poly.pdbx_seq_one_letter_code
_entity_poly.pdbx_strand_id
1 'polypeptide(L)'
;MDRNILRACREDPRRTSTDIHVSVTSPNDPGPSRRTIRRRLQVVGLHGLVSLKNRKARVEWAKQHLSWGPREWANHIWSDESKFKLFGTDVPMSDGKNGGESVMVWGCFSDTFMGPLKRIVGTMDRYVYEDILENTMRPWTRANFGRSWVFQQDNDPKHTSGHVANWFRCRRVDLLEWPSQSPDLNPIEHMWKELERRLNGIRASNANQKFAQLEAAWKSIPMTVVQTLLDSMPRRCQAVIDAKDTQPSIK
;
A
#
# COMPACT_ATOMS: atom_id res chain seq x y z
N MET A 1 -13.74 -14.00 22.43
CA MET A 1 -12.70 -12.96 22.27
C MET A 1 -12.86 -12.15 20.97
N ASP A 2 -12.83 -12.76 19.77
CA ASP A 2 -13.02 -12.02 18.49
C ASP A 2 -14.39 -11.35 18.34
N ARG A 3 -15.46 -12.03 18.76
CA ARG A 3 -16.82 -11.45 18.77
C ARG A 3 -16.92 -10.17 19.59
N ASN A 4 -16.16 -10.03 20.67
CA ASN A 4 -16.25 -8.87 21.56
C ASN A 4 -15.53 -7.64 20.98
N ILE A 5 -14.39 -7.85 20.31
CA ILE A 5 -13.67 -6.79 19.57
C ILE A 5 -14.55 -6.29 18.42
N LEU A 6 -15.13 -7.20 17.62
CA LEU A 6 -15.98 -6.82 16.49
C LEU A 6 -17.30 -6.18 16.94
N ARG A 7 -17.89 -6.65 18.05
CA ARG A 7 -19.08 -6.04 18.66
C ARG A 7 -18.79 -4.62 19.13
N ALA A 8 -17.68 -4.39 19.84
CA ALA A 8 -17.29 -3.05 20.29
C ALA A 8 -17.10 -2.07 19.13
N CYS A 9 -16.62 -2.53 17.97
CA CYS A 9 -16.52 -1.71 16.76
C CYS A 9 -17.84 -1.50 16.03
N ARG A 10 -18.76 -2.46 16.07
CA ARG A 10 -20.11 -2.30 15.51
C ARG A 10 -20.95 -1.33 16.33
N GLU A 11 -20.75 -1.31 17.65
CA GLU A 11 -21.42 -0.38 18.56
C GLU A 11 -20.91 1.06 18.38
N ASP A 12 -19.61 1.26 18.15
CA ASP A 12 -19.05 2.55 17.81
C ASP A 12 -17.79 2.41 16.92
N PRO A 13 -17.91 2.71 15.60
CA PRO A 13 -16.78 2.66 14.67
C PRO A 13 -15.64 3.64 14.99
N ARG A 14 -15.84 4.60 15.91
CA ARG A 14 -14.83 5.59 16.31
C ARG A 14 -13.97 5.15 17.49
N ARG A 15 -14.32 4.05 18.16
CA ARG A 15 -13.53 3.53 19.29
C ARG A 15 -12.11 3.20 18.85
N THR A 16 -11.15 3.79 19.55
CA THR A 16 -9.74 3.52 19.30
C THR A 16 -9.38 2.11 19.78
N SER A 17 -8.23 1.59 19.33
CA SER A 17 -7.71 0.32 19.86
C SER A 17 -7.50 0.33 21.38
N THR A 18 -7.37 1.51 21.99
CA THR A 18 -7.28 1.69 23.44
C THR A 18 -8.64 1.53 24.10
N ASP A 19 -9.68 2.16 23.55
CA ASP A 19 -11.05 2.07 24.09
C ASP A 19 -11.58 0.64 23.97
N ILE A 20 -11.28 -0.01 22.85
CA ILE A 20 -11.60 -1.43 22.65
C ILE A 20 -10.87 -2.27 23.68
N HIS A 21 -9.56 -2.03 23.91
CA HIS A 21 -8.78 -2.76 24.91
C HIS A 21 -9.39 -2.64 26.31
N VAL A 22 -9.78 -1.44 26.74
CA VAL A 22 -10.47 -1.23 28.02
C VAL A 22 -11.80 -2.00 28.06
N SER A 23 -12.57 -1.97 26.97
CA SER A 23 -13.87 -2.66 26.91
C SER A 23 -13.80 -4.19 26.89
N VAL A 24 -12.66 -4.77 26.45
CA VAL A 24 -12.51 -6.23 26.33
C VAL A 24 -11.59 -6.83 27.39
N THR A 25 -11.03 -6.02 28.29
CA THR A 25 -10.16 -6.47 29.38
C THR A 25 -10.97 -6.50 30.67
N SER A 26 -10.98 -7.65 31.35
CA SER A 26 -11.62 -7.84 32.65
C SER A 26 -10.55 -7.89 33.75
N PRO A 27 -10.84 -7.46 34.99
CA PRO A 27 -9.91 -7.58 36.12
C PRO A 27 -9.40 -9.01 36.35
N ASN A 28 -10.19 -10.02 35.95
CA ASN A 28 -9.91 -11.43 36.20
C ASN A 28 -9.33 -12.19 35.00
N ASP A 29 -9.16 -11.55 33.84
CA ASP A 29 -8.64 -12.22 32.63
C ASP A 29 -7.81 -11.24 31.79
N PRO A 30 -6.50 -11.50 31.55
CA PRO A 30 -5.68 -10.62 30.74
C PRO A 30 -6.25 -10.48 29.32
N GLY A 31 -6.79 -9.30 29.04
CA GLY A 31 -7.34 -8.96 27.74
C GLY A 31 -6.30 -8.96 26.62
N PRO A 32 -6.73 -9.02 25.35
CA PRO A 32 -5.83 -9.03 24.21
C PRO A 32 -5.04 -7.72 24.14
N SER A 33 -3.74 -7.83 23.84
CA SER A 33 -2.88 -6.65 23.67
C SER A 33 -3.45 -5.69 22.61
N ARG A 34 -3.14 -4.39 22.74
CA ARG A 34 -3.53 -3.37 21.74
C ARG A 34 -3.03 -3.71 20.33
N ARG A 35 -1.88 -4.39 20.23
CA ARG A 35 -1.33 -4.90 18.96
C ARG A 35 -2.22 -5.99 18.35
N THR A 36 -2.72 -6.92 19.17
CA THR A 36 -3.65 -7.97 18.76
C THR A 36 -4.97 -7.37 18.28
N ILE A 37 -5.49 -6.38 19.00
CA ILE A 37 -6.72 -5.66 18.63
C ILE A 37 -6.51 -4.95 17.28
N ARG A 38 -5.46 -4.14 17.12
CA ARG A 38 -5.17 -3.44 15.86
C ARG A 38 -5.03 -4.41 14.68
N ARG A 39 -4.34 -5.55 14.86
CA ARG A 39 -4.21 -6.59 13.84
C ARG A 39 -5.57 -7.17 13.43
N ARG A 40 -6.44 -7.44 14.41
CA ARG A 40 -7.79 -7.99 14.17
C ARG A 40 -8.69 -6.99 13.45
N LEU A 41 -8.60 -5.70 13.78
CA LEU A 41 -9.31 -4.63 13.08
C LEU A 41 -8.86 -4.51 11.61
N GLN A 42 -7.55 -4.57 11.36
CA GLN A 42 -7.01 -4.56 10.00
C GLN A 42 -7.50 -5.74 9.15
N VAL A 43 -7.60 -6.95 9.73
CA VAL A 43 -8.11 -8.15 9.03
C VAL A 43 -9.56 -7.98 8.57
N VAL A 44 -10.38 -7.19 9.28
CA VAL A 44 -11.78 -6.93 8.91
C VAL A 44 -11.96 -5.60 8.16
N GLY A 45 -10.87 -5.00 7.65
CA GLY A 45 -10.91 -3.77 6.87
C GLY A 45 -11.14 -2.50 7.70
N LEU A 46 -11.10 -2.58 9.04
CA LEU A 46 -11.17 -1.41 9.91
C LEU A 46 -9.76 -0.86 10.13
N HIS A 47 -9.40 0.11 9.30
CA HIS A 47 -8.15 0.86 9.43
C HIS A 47 -8.28 1.93 10.52
N GLY A 48 -7.15 2.31 11.13
CA GLY A 48 -7.14 3.39 12.11
C GLY A 48 -7.70 4.69 11.52
N LEU A 49 -8.31 5.52 12.37
CA LEU A 49 -8.85 6.81 11.96
C LEU A 49 -7.76 7.66 11.30
N VAL A 50 -7.96 8.00 10.02
CA VAL A 50 -7.12 8.98 9.31
C VAL A 50 -7.23 10.31 10.05
N SER A 51 -6.07 10.90 10.40
CA SER A 51 -6.03 12.17 11.13
C SER A 51 -6.81 13.25 10.37
N LEU A 52 -7.41 14.20 11.09
CA LEU A 52 -8.16 15.30 10.45
C LEU A 52 -7.28 16.09 9.47
N LYS A 53 -5.99 16.26 9.80
CA LYS A 53 -4.99 16.88 8.91
C LYS A 53 -4.85 16.09 7.60
N ASN A 54 -4.60 14.79 7.70
CA ASN A 54 -4.41 13.94 6.52
C ASN A 54 -5.69 13.85 5.69
N ARG A 55 -6.86 13.81 6.34
CA ARG A 55 -8.15 13.81 5.64
C ARG A 55 -8.36 15.07 4.81
N LYS A 56 -8.05 16.24 5.36
CA LYS A 56 -8.13 17.51 4.61
C LYS A 56 -7.18 17.49 3.40
N ALA A 57 -5.92 17.08 3.60
CA ALA A 57 -4.94 16.97 2.52
C ALA A 57 -5.39 15.98 1.43
N ARG A 58 -5.94 14.82 1.81
CA ARG A 58 -6.49 13.83 0.89
C ARG A 58 -7.63 14.37 0.04
N VAL A 59 -8.56 15.09 0.64
CA VAL A 59 -9.70 15.66 -0.09
C VAL A 59 -9.24 16.78 -1.00
N GLU A 60 -8.30 17.61 -0.55
CA GLU A 60 -7.73 18.67 -1.38
C GLU A 60 -7.01 18.08 -2.60
N TRP A 61 -6.16 17.08 -2.37
CA TRP A 61 -5.51 16.33 -3.45
C TRP A 61 -6.54 15.73 -4.41
N ALA A 62 -7.55 15.03 -3.90
CA ALA A 62 -8.59 14.42 -4.74
C ALA A 62 -9.35 15.44 -5.58
N LYS A 63 -9.64 16.64 -5.05
CA LYS A 63 -10.29 17.74 -5.78
C LYS A 63 -9.42 18.29 -6.90
N GLN A 64 -8.14 18.51 -6.63
CA GLN A 64 -7.19 19.03 -7.61
C GLN A 64 -7.00 18.08 -8.80
N HIS A 65 -7.14 16.78 -8.56
CA HIS A 65 -6.91 15.74 -9.55
C HIS A 65 -8.22 15.14 -10.11
N LEU A 66 -9.39 15.67 -9.72
CA LEU A 66 -10.68 15.12 -10.15
C LEU A 66 -10.92 15.30 -11.66
N SER A 67 -10.40 16.38 -12.23
CA SER A 67 -10.54 16.71 -13.65
C SER A 67 -9.49 16.02 -14.54
N TRP A 68 -8.56 15.26 -13.98
CA TRP A 68 -7.54 14.55 -14.74
C TRP A 68 -8.19 13.46 -15.59
N GLY A 69 -7.90 13.48 -16.89
CA GLY A 69 -8.32 12.47 -17.84
C GLY A 69 -7.32 11.32 -17.93
N PRO A 70 -7.58 10.35 -18.83
CA PRO A 70 -6.71 9.20 -19.03
C PRO A 70 -5.26 9.57 -19.37
N ARG A 71 -5.04 10.67 -20.10
CA ARG A 71 -3.69 11.13 -20.49
C ARG A 71 -2.88 11.62 -19.30
N GLU A 72 -3.50 12.37 -18.40
CA GLU A 72 -2.86 12.86 -17.18
C GLU A 72 -2.48 11.69 -16.28
N TRP A 73 -3.41 10.75 -16.04
CA TRP A 73 -3.12 9.55 -15.25
C TRP A 73 -2.05 8.65 -15.88
N ALA A 74 -2.03 8.59 -17.21
CA ALA A 74 -1.05 7.82 -17.97
C ALA A 74 0.39 8.34 -17.85
N ASN A 75 0.58 9.63 -17.57
CA ASN A 75 1.90 10.23 -17.44
C ASN A 75 2.64 9.85 -16.13
N HIS A 76 2.05 9.00 -15.30
CA HIS A 76 2.56 8.68 -13.97
C HIS A 76 3.12 7.27 -13.89
N ILE A 77 4.23 7.15 -13.16
CA ILE A 77 4.79 5.87 -12.73
C ILE A 77 4.38 5.65 -11.29
N TRP A 78 3.56 4.63 -11.07
CA TRP A 78 3.04 4.26 -9.76
C TRP A 78 3.99 3.25 -9.12
N SER A 79 4.38 3.47 -7.87
CA SER A 79 5.31 2.59 -7.17
C SER A 79 4.93 2.40 -5.72
N ASP A 80 5.34 1.27 -5.16
CA ASP A 80 5.13 0.93 -3.74
C ASP A 80 5.92 -0.34 -3.35
N GLU A 81 5.93 -0.62 -2.05
CA GLU A 81 6.42 -1.87 -1.49
C GLU A 81 5.28 -2.74 -0.96
N SER A 82 5.40 -4.05 -1.14
CA SER A 82 4.49 -5.01 -0.51
C SER A 82 5.21 -6.21 0.06
N LYS A 83 4.55 -6.88 1.01
CA LYS A 83 5.11 -8.00 1.77
C LYS A 83 4.22 -9.23 1.61
N PHE A 84 4.73 -10.23 0.91
CA PHE A 84 4.04 -11.49 0.66
C PHE A 84 4.51 -12.58 1.60
N LYS A 85 3.58 -13.29 2.23
CA LYS A 85 3.89 -14.46 3.05
C LYS A 85 4.27 -15.65 2.16
N LEU A 86 5.16 -16.51 2.66
CA LEU A 86 5.51 -17.76 1.97
C LEU A 86 4.32 -18.73 1.87
N PHE A 87 3.52 -18.81 2.92
CA PHE A 87 2.32 -19.64 2.98
C PHE A 87 1.05 -18.78 2.85
N GLY A 88 0.07 -19.27 2.10
CA GLY A 88 -1.27 -18.67 1.99
C GLY A 88 -1.97 -18.62 3.35
N THR A 89 -3.06 -17.86 3.44
CA THR A 89 -3.83 -17.65 4.68
C THR A 89 -4.52 -18.89 5.25
N ASP A 90 -4.56 -20.00 4.49
CA ASP A 90 -5.37 -21.18 4.79
C ASP A 90 -4.62 -22.35 5.43
N VAL A 91 -3.37 -22.16 5.86
CA VAL A 91 -2.67 -23.20 6.66
C VAL A 91 -2.93 -23.01 8.15
N PRO A 92 -3.50 -24.02 8.85
CA PRO A 92 -3.58 -24.02 10.30
C PRO A 92 -2.18 -23.83 10.89
N MET A 93 -2.03 -22.84 11.77
CA MET A 93 -0.78 -22.58 12.47
C MET A 93 -0.45 -23.77 13.37
N SER A 94 0.45 -24.65 12.93
CA SER A 94 1.16 -25.56 13.83
C SER A 94 2.26 -24.77 14.55
N ASP A 95 2.04 -24.60 15.86
CA ASP A 95 3.02 -24.35 16.92
C ASP A 95 4.03 -23.19 16.76
N GLY A 96 3.71 -22.08 17.44
CA GLY A 96 4.66 -21.39 18.32
C GLY A 96 5.79 -20.56 17.69
N LYS A 97 6.02 -20.57 16.37
CA LYS A 97 7.01 -19.69 15.72
C LYS A 97 6.33 -18.45 15.12
N ASN A 98 6.22 -17.40 15.93
CA ASN A 98 5.85 -16.05 15.48
C ASN A 98 6.96 -15.46 14.58
N GLY A 99 6.96 -15.82 13.30
CA GLY A 99 7.91 -15.30 12.33
C GLY A 99 7.75 -15.96 10.96
N GLY A 100 6.54 -16.03 10.42
CA GLY A 100 6.32 -16.59 9.09
C GLY A 100 7.24 -15.89 8.09
N GLU A 101 8.16 -16.65 7.47
CA GLU A 101 9.05 -16.13 6.45
C GLU A 101 8.23 -15.46 5.34
N SER A 102 8.75 -14.37 4.80
CA SER A 102 8.02 -13.50 3.89
C SER A 102 8.99 -12.84 2.93
N VAL A 103 8.51 -12.50 1.75
CA VAL A 103 9.27 -11.77 0.73
C VAL A 103 8.73 -10.34 0.69
N MET A 104 9.61 -9.38 0.92
CA MET A 104 9.35 -7.97 0.66
C MET A 104 9.79 -7.64 -0.76
N VAL A 105 8.94 -6.95 -1.50
CA VAL A 105 9.21 -6.53 -2.87
C VAL A 105 8.89 -5.06 -3.03
N TRP A 106 9.61 -4.39 -3.92
CA TRP A 106 9.26 -3.10 -4.49
C TRP A 106 8.84 -3.33 -5.94
N GLY A 107 7.86 -2.60 -6.44
CA GLY A 107 7.54 -2.62 -7.86
C GLY A 107 6.96 -1.31 -8.34
N CYS A 108 6.91 -1.15 -9.66
CA CYS A 108 6.25 -0.02 -10.30
C CYS A 108 5.60 -0.39 -11.63
N PHE A 109 4.69 0.44 -12.12
CA PHE A 109 4.11 0.32 -13.45
C PHE A 109 3.68 1.68 -14.00
N SER A 110 3.49 1.76 -15.32
CA SER A 110 2.83 2.87 -16.01
C SER A 110 1.60 2.37 -16.78
N ASP A 111 0.90 3.27 -17.49
CA ASP A 111 -0.21 2.92 -18.39
C ASP A 111 0.16 1.93 -19.52
N THR A 112 1.42 1.91 -19.90
CA THR A 112 1.97 1.27 -21.10
C THR A 112 2.85 0.09 -20.78
N PHE A 113 3.56 0.12 -19.65
CA PHE A 113 4.55 -0.88 -19.30
C PHE A 113 4.38 -1.36 -17.86
N MET A 114 4.40 -2.69 -17.71
CA MET A 114 4.67 -3.31 -16.42
C MET A 114 6.14 -3.07 -16.06
N GLY A 115 6.38 -2.44 -14.92
CA GLY A 115 7.74 -2.15 -14.47
C GLY A 115 8.41 -3.32 -13.77
N PRO A 116 9.66 -3.14 -13.31
CA PRO A 116 10.39 -4.16 -12.59
C PRO A 116 9.73 -4.49 -11.25
N LEU A 117 9.85 -5.75 -10.84
CA LEU A 117 9.58 -6.21 -9.48
C LEU A 117 10.92 -6.57 -8.83
N LYS A 118 11.30 -5.86 -7.76
CA LYS A 118 12.59 -6.01 -7.09
C LYS A 118 12.39 -6.62 -5.71
N ARG A 119 13.08 -7.72 -5.43
CA ARG A 119 13.14 -8.26 -4.07
C ARG A 119 13.99 -7.37 -3.17
N ILE A 120 13.47 -7.12 -1.97
CA ILE A 120 14.15 -6.42 -0.89
C ILE A 120 14.61 -7.47 0.13
N VAL A 121 15.89 -7.46 0.46
CA VAL A 121 16.48 -8.35 1.46
C VAL A 121 16.75 -7.54 2.73
N GLY A 122 16.13 -7.93 3.83
CA GLY A 122 16.22 -7.21 5.10
C GLY A 122 15.24 -6.03 5.18
N THR A 123 15.59 -5.04 5.99
CA THR A 123 14.81 -3.81 6.15
C THR A 123 15.23 -2.80 5.09
N MET A 124 14.26 -2.24 4.35
CA MET A 124 14.55 -1.14 3.44
C MET A 124 14.74 0.16 4.23
N ASP A 125 15.95 0.71 4.17
CA ASP A 125 16.23 2.07 4.58
C ASP A 125 16.32 3.01 3.37
N ARG A 126 16.69 4.26 3.62
CA ARG A 126 16.84 5.29 2.57
C ARG A 126 17.93 4.99 1.54
N TYR A 127 18.99 4.25 1.90
CA TYR A 127 20.09 3.92 1.00
C TYR A 127 19.70 2.77 0.08
N VAL A 128 19.03 1.75 0.64
CA VAL A 128 18.42 0.67 -0.15
C VAL A 128 17.37 1.24 -1.09
N TYR A 129 16.58 2.22 -0.64
CA TYR A 129 15.61 2.87 -1.52
C TYR A 129 16.29 3.64 -2.66
N GLU A 130 17.33 4.44 -2.39
CA GLU A 130 18.10 5.11 -3.45
C GLU A 130 18.70 4.11 -4.44
N ASP A 131 19.24 2.97 -3.98
CA ASP A 131 19.74 1.91 -4.85
C ASP A 131 18.66 1.37 -5.79
N ILE A 132 17.45 1.15 -5.28
CA ILE A 132 16.30 0.75 -6.11
C ILE A 132 15.98 1.84 -7.15
N LEU A 133 15.97 3.12 -6.75
CA LEU A 133 15.72 4.22 -7.67
C LEU A 133 16.79 4.32 -8.77
N GLU A 134 18.07 4.27 -8.42
CA GLU A 134 19.19 4.44 -9.35
C GLU A 134 19.43 3.21 -10.23
N ASN A 135 19.32 2.01 -9.67
CA ASN A 135 19.74 0.77 -10.33
C ASN A 135 18.57 -0.09 -10.84
N THR A 136 17.33 0.22 -10.46
CA THR A 136 16.14 -0.52 -10.92
C THR A 136 15.16 0.38 -11.65
N MET A 137 14.65 1.44 -11.00
CA MET A 137 13.64 2.32 -11.59
C MET A 137 14.21 3.11 -12.77
N ARG A 138 15.31 3.83 -12.56
CA ARG A 138 15.86 4.76 -13.56
C ARG A 138 16.34 4.08 -14.86
N PRO A 139 17.01 2.92 -14.84
CA PRO A 139 17.38 2.22 -16.07
C PRO A 139 16.13 1.76 -16.84
N TRP A 140 15.11 1.27 -16.13
CA TRP A 140 13.83 0.90 -16.73
C TRP A 140 13.11 2.11 -17.34
N THR A 141 13.08 3.25 -16.65
CA THR A 141 12.42 4.45 -17.19
C THR A 141 13.14 5.00 -18.41
N ARG A 142 14.48 5.02 -18.40
CA ARG A 142 15.28 5.47 -19.55
C ARG A 142 15.14 4.56 -20.78
N ALA A 143 14.86 3.27 -20.58
CA ALA A 143 14.69 2.33 -21.66
C ALA A 143 13.29 2.40 -22.30
N ASN A 144 12.25 2.70 -21.52
CA ASN A 144 10.86 2.60 -21.97
C ASN A 144 10.16 3.96 -22.16
N PHE A 145 10.68 5.03 -21.57
CA PHE A 145 10.04 6.34 -21.56
C PHE A 145 10.98 7.43 -22.07
N GLY A 146 10.38 8.49 -22.60
CA GLY A 146 11.07 9.73 -22.90
C GLY A 146 11.39 10.54 -21.63
N ARG A 147 11.48 11.86 -21.79
CA ARG A 147 11.80 12.78 -20.68
C ARG A 147 10.59 13.27 -19.89
N SER A 148 9.37 12.91 -20.28
CA SER A 148 8.15 13.42 -19.65
C SER A 148 7.41 12.26 -19.00
N TRP A 149 7.57 12.15 -17.68
CA TRP A 149 6.85 11.27 -16.78
C TRP A 149 7.00 11.79 -15.36
N VAL A 150 6.02 11.51 -14.50
CA VAL A 150 6.03 11.90 -13.10
C VAL A 150 6.07 10.65 -12.23
N PHE A 151 6.96 10.63 -11.24
CA PHE A 151 7.08 9.51 -10.32
C PHE A 151 6.13 9.66 -9.14
N GLN A 152 5.43 8.60 -8.77
CA GLN A 152 4.67 8.53 -7.53
C GLN A 152 5.38 7.64 -6.51
N GLN A 153 5.54 8.17 -5.29
CA GLN A 153 5.93 7.44 -4.08
C GLN A 153 5.03 7.89 -2.92
N ASP A 154 4.98 7.12 -1.84
CA ASP A 154 4.30 7.55 -0.62
C ASP A 154 5.17 8.45 0.28
N ASN A 155 4.61 8.90 1.40
CA ASN A 155 5.29 9.79 2.35
C ASN A 155 5.96 9.03 3.51
N ASP A 156 6.42 7.80 3.31
CA ASP A 156 7.24 7.12 4.31
C ASP A 156 8.51 7.97 4.61
N PRO A 157 8.91 8.11 5.89
CA PRO A 157 10.11 8.86 6.27
C PRO A 157 11.38 8.53 5.45
N LYS A 158 11.52 7.30 4.96
CA LYS A 158 12.66 6.91 4.11
C LYS A 158 12.59 7.59 2.73
N HIS A 159 11.39 7.67 2.15
CA HIS A 159 11.12 8.26 0.84
C HIS A 159 11.22 9.79 0.87
N THR A 160 10.83 10.42 1.99
CA THR A 160 10.90 11.87 2.18
C THR A 160 12.19 12.34 2.85
N SER A 161 13.18 11.45 3.01
CA SER A 161 14.46 11.81 3.62
C SER A 161 15.22 12.82 2.76
N GLY A 162 16.03 13.68 3.39
CA GLY A 162 16.84 14.67 2.66
C GLY A 162 17.79 14.03 1.63
N HIS A 163 18.23 12.79 1.88
CA HIS A 163 19.06 12.00 0.96
C HIS A 163 18.29 11.67 -0.33
N VAL A 164 17.12 11.04 -0.20
CA VAL A 164 16.28 10.67 -1.35
C VAL A 164 15.75 11.91 -2.08
N ALA A 165 15.35 12.96 -1.34
CA ALA A 165 14.94 14.23 -1.94
C ALA A 165 16.08 14.89 -2.75
N ASN A 166 17.33 14.76 -2.31
CA ASN A 166 18.48 15.22 -3.08
C ASN A 166 18.69 14.38 -4.35
N TRP A 167 18.49 13.05 -4.27
CA TRP A 167 18.56 12.17 -5.44
C TRP A 167 17.57 12.61 -6.54
N PHE A 168 16.28 12.81 -6.19
CA PHE A 168 15.26 13.29 -7.15
C PHE A 168 15.67 14.61 -7.82
N ARG A 169 16.18 15.56 -7.03
CA ARG A 169 16.65 16.87 -7.52
C ARG A 169 17.85 16.74 -8.47
N CYS A 170 18.85 15.95 -8.08
CA CYS A 170 20.05 15.73 -8.88
C CYS A 170 19.76 14.97 -10.18
N ARG A 171 18.76 14.08 -10.17
CA ARG A 171 18.34 13.30 -11.35
C ARG A 171 17.26 13.97 -12.18
N ARG A 172 16.72 15.11 -11.72
CA ARG A 172 15.62 15.86 -12.37
C ARG A 172 14.42 14.95 -12.66
N VAL A 173 14.04 14.18 -11.65
CA VAL A 173 12.85 13.33 -11.69
C VAL A 173 11.73 14.09 -10.99
N ASP A 174 10.65 14.36 -11.71
CA ASP A 174 9.47 15.01 -11.17
C ASP A 174 8.72 14.04 -10.25
N LEU A 175 8.28 14.55 -9.10
CA LEU A 175 7.57 13.78 -8.09
C LEU A 175 6.13 14.27 -7.98
N LEU A 176 5.19 13.34 -8.01
CA LEU A 176 3.78 13.61 -7.73
C LEU A 176 3.63 13.92 -6.23
N GLU A 177 3.06 15.08 -5.92
CA GLU A 177 2.67 15.37 -4.54
C GLU A 177 1.68 14.30 -4.07
N TRP A 178 1.92 13.68 -2.91
CA TRP A 178 1.11 12.57 -2.43
C TRP A 178 0.51 12.86 -1.06
N PRO A 179 -0.79 12.62 -0.83
CA PRO A 179 -1.38 12.78 0.49
C PRO A 179 -1.06 11.58 1.39
N SER A 180 -0.58 11.84 2.61
CA SER A 180 -0.22 10.77 3.57
C SER A 180 -1.41 9.86 3.91
N GLN A 181 -1.13 8.57 4.16
CA GLN A 181 -2.12 7.53 4.48
C GLN A 181 -3.18 7.35 3.39
N SER A 182 -2.76 7.25 2.12
CA SER A 182 -3.68 7.15 0.96
C SER A 182 -3.48 5.92 0.07
N PRO A 183 -3.47 4.71 0.63
CA PRO A 183 -3.32 3.49 -0.17
C PRO A 183 -4.48 3.28 -1.16
N ASP A 184 -5.68 3.74 -0.83
CA ASP A 184 -6.86 3.66 -1.70
C ASP A 184 -6.74 4.48 -2.99
N LEU A 185 -5.92 5.54 -2.96
CA LEU A 185 -5.60 6.36 -4.11
C LEU A 185 -4.43 5.80 -4.94
N ASN A 186 -3.58 4.93 -4.39
CA ASN A 186 -2.47 4.33 -5.14
C ASN A 186 -2.96 3.09 -5.91
N PRO A 187 -3.01 3.09 -7.26
CA PRO A 187 -3.54 1.95 -7.99
C PRO A 187 -2.66 0.69 -7.87
N ILE A 188 -1.37 0.80 -7.50
CA ILE A 188 -0.50 -0.37 -7.31
C ILE A 188 -0.97 -1.29 -6.18
N GLU A 189 -1.74 -0.76 -5.22
CA GLU A 189 -2.34 -1.56 -4.15
C GLU A 189 -3.33 -2.60 -4.68
N HIS A 190 -3.95 -2.33 -5.84
CA HIS A 190 -4.74 -3.35 -6.53
C HIS A 190 -3.89 -4.38 -7.27
N MET A 191 -2.71 -3.99 -7.74
CA MET A 191 -1.77 -4.92 -8.39
C MET A 191 -1.24 -5.93 -7.37
N TRP A 192 -1.01 -5.51 -6.12
CA TRP A 192 -0.69 -6.42 -5.03
C TRP A 192 -1.80 -7.43 -4.77
N LYS A 193 -3.06 -6.99 -4.72
CA LYS A 193 -4.22 -7.89 -4.57
C LYS A 193 -4.36 -8.86 -5.75
N GLU A 194 -4.11 -8.40 -6.98
CA GLU A 194 -4.11 -9.25 -8.16
C GLU A 194 -3.01 -10.31 -8.11
N LEU A 195 -1.81 -9.96 -7.63
CA LEU A 195 -0.75 -10.93 -7.37
C LEU A 195 -1.15 -11.96 -6.31
N GLU A 196 -1.73 -11.53 -5.19
CA GLU A 196 -2.22 -12.44 -4.16
C GLU A 196 -3.28 -13.39 -4.72
N ARG A 197 -4.21 -12.88 -5.53
CA ARG A 197 -5.26 -13.67 -6.18
C ARG A 197 -4.68 -14.71 -7.14
N ARG A 198 -3.71 -14.32 -7.97
CA ARG A 198 -3.04 -15.22 -8.93
C ARG A 198 -2.24 -16.32 -8.23
N LEU A 199 -1.63 -16.00 -7.10
CA LEU A 199 -0.82 -16.92 -6.31
C LEU A 199 -1.61 -17.62 -5.19
N ASN A 200 -2.94 -17.46 -5.16
CA ASN A 200 -3.75 -18.13 -4.16
C ASN A 200 -3.65 -19.65 -4.32
N GLY A 201 -3.42 -20.36 -3.21
CA GLY A 201 -3.17 -21.81 -3.20
C GLY A 201 -1.79 -22.25 -3.73
N ILE A 202 -0.98 -21.36 -4.30
CA ILE A 202 0.36 -21.71 -4.78
C ILE A 202 1.36 -21.67 -3.62
N ARG A 203 1.99 -22.82 -3.34
CA ARG A 203 3.00 -22.95 -2.29
C ARG A 203 4.39 -22.62 -2.82
N ALA A 204 5.19 -22.00 -1.96
CA ALA A 204 6.62 -21.84 -2.15
C ALA A 204 7.37 -22.45 -0.98
N SER A 205 8.47 -23.13 -1.29
CA SER A 205 9.31 -23.85 -0.33
C SER A 205 10.32 -22.93 0.36
N ASN A 206 10.65 -21.80 -0.27
CA ASN A 206 11.57 -20.81 0.25
C ASN A 206 11.35 -19.44 -0.42
N ALA A 207 11.99 -18.40 0.13
CA ALA A 207 11.87 -17.02 -0.34
C ALA A 207 12.28 -16.81 -1.81
N ASN A 208 13.26 -17.57 -2.33
CA ASN A 208 13.69 -17.48 -3.73
C ASN A 208 12.58 -17.98 -4.65
N GLN A 209 11.99 -19.13 -4.34
CA GLN A 209 10.87 -19.69 -5.09
C GLN A 209 9.66 -18.76 -5.04
N LYS A 210 9.35 -18.19 -3.87
CA LYS A 210 8.22 -17.25 -3.74
C LYS A 210 8.44 -15.99 -4.58
N PHE A 211 9.65 -15.45 -4.58
CA PHE A 211 9.97 -14.30 -5.44
C PHE A 211 9.86 -14.63 -6.92
N ALA A 212 10.37 -15.78 -7.37
CA ALA A 212 10.24 -16.20 -8.77
C ALA A 212 8.76 -16.35 -9.20
N GLN A 213 7.90 -16.89 -8.32
CA GLN A 213 6.45 -16.96 -8.56
C GLN A 213 5.81 -15.56 -8.65
N LEU A 214 6.18 -14.65 -7.75
CA LEU A 214 5.71 -13.26 -7.77
C LEU A 214 6.15 -12.54 -9.05
N GLU A 215 7.41 -12.69 -9.44
CA GLU A 215 7.96 -12.06 -10.64
C GLU A 215 7.29 -12.59 -11.92
N ALA A 216 7.09 -13.90 -12.02
CA ALA A 216 6.39 -14.51 -13.14
C ALA A 216 4.92 -14.05 -13.20
N ALA A 217 4.22 -14.03 -12.06
CA ALA A 217 2.85 -13.56 -11.98
C ALA A 217 2.76 -12.06 -12.35
N TRP A 218 3.69 -11.24 -11.88
CA TRP A 218 3.75 -9.79 -12.15
C TRP A 218 3.89 -9.50 -13.64
N LYS A 219 4.87 -10.16 -14.31
CA LYS A 219 5.08 -10.05 -15.75
C LYS A 219 3.88 -10.55 -16.58
N SER A 220 3.07 -11.44 -16.01
CA SER A 220 1.87 -12.00 -16.67
C SER A 220 0.60 -11.15 -16.50
N ILE A 221 0.63 -10.07 -15.71
CA ILE A 221 -0.53 -9.20 -15.53
C ILE A 221 -0.79 -8.47 -16.86
N PRO A 222 -1.98 -8.65 -17.48
CA PRO A 222 -2.31 -7.96 -18.72
C PRO A 222 -2.43 -6.45 -18.52
N MET A 223 -2.00 -5.67 -19.51
CA MET A 223 -2.13 -4.20 -19.48
C MET A 223 -3.59 -3.73 -19.45
N THR A 224 -4.55 -4.57 -19.81
CA THR A 224 -5.99 -4.26 -19.64
C THR A 224 -6.37 -4.08 -18.16
N VAL A 225 -5.69 -4.77 -17.23
CA VAL A 225 -5.86 -4.56 -15.79
C VAL A 225 -5.36 -3.17 -15.39
N VAL A 226 -4.19 -2.78 -15.88
CA VAL A 226 -3.62 -1.43 -15.66
C VAL A 226 -4.58 -0.35 -16.15
N GLN A 227 -5.07 -0.46 -17.38
CA GLN A 227 -5.99 0.51 -17.98
C GLN A 227 -7.26 0.67 -17.15
N THR A 228 -7.86 -0.47 -16.74
CA THR A 228 -9.05 -0.46 -15.86
C THR A 228 -8.78 0.22 -14.52
N LEU A 229 -7.57 0.08 -13.97
CA LEU A 229 -7.19 0.74 -12.72
C LEU A 229 -7.04 2.24 -12.90
N LEU A 230 -6.38 2.70 -13.97
CA LEU A 230 -6.23 4.13 -14.25
C LEU A 230 -7.59 4.78 -14.56
N ASP A 231 -8.45 4.12 -15.33
CA ASP A 231 -9.82 4.58 -15.61
C ASP A 231 -10.69 4.69 -14.34
N SER A 232 -10.32 3.97 -13.28
CA SER A 232 -11.01 4.04 -11.99
C SER A 232 -10.60 5.25 -11.14
N MET A 233 -9.51 5.95 -11.48
CA MET A 233 -8.95 7.02 -10.65
C MET A 233 -9.92 8.17 -10.36
N PRO A 234 -10.68 8.72 -11.33
CA PRO A 234 -11.66 9.77 -11.03
C PRO A 234 -12.71 9.33 -10.01
N ARG A 235 -13.18 8.08 -10.09
CA ARG A 235 -14.13 7.52 -9.11
C ARG A 235 -13.52 7.36 -7.73
N ARG A 236 -12.24 7.00 -7.63
CA ARG A 236 -11.51 6.93 -6.34
C ARG A 236 -11.39 8.32 -5.71
N CYS A 237 -11.01 9.32 -6.51
CA CYS A 237 -10.96 10.72 -6.06
C CYS A 237 -12.34 11.18 -5.55
N GLN A 238 -13.41 10.91 -6.30
CA GLN A 238 -14.77 11.25 -5.89
C GLN A 238 -15.15 10.57 -4.56
N ALA A 239 -14.86 9.27 -4.40
CA ALA A 239 -15.14 8.56 -3.15
C ALA A 239 -14.42 9.17 -1.94
N VAL A 240 -13.19 9.69 -2.11
CA VAL A 240 -12.47 10.41 -1.04
C VAL A 240 -13.14 11.73 -0.68
N ILE A 241 -13.69 12.44 -1.67
CA ILE A 241 -14.43 13.69 -1.47
C ILE A 241 -15.73 13.40 -0.70
N ASP A 242 -16.52 12.43 -1.15
CA ASP A 242 -17.81 12.07 -0.55
C ASP A 242 -17.67 11.54 0.89
N ALA A 243 -16.58 10.83 1.17
CA ALA A 243 -16.27 10.34 2.52
C ALA A 243 -16.05 11.47 3.55
N LYS A 244 -15.76 12.70 3.09
CA LYS A 244 -15.70 13.88 3.97
C LYS A 244 -17.11 14.33 4.40
N ASP A 245 -18.09 14.21 3.53
CA ASP A 245 -19.46 14.73 3.74
C ASP A 245 -20.31 13.81 4.64
N THR A 246 -19.85 12.59 4.88
CA THR A 246 -20.50 11.59 5.74
C THR A 246 -19.98 11.54 7.18
N GLN A 247 -19.01 12.39 7.57
CA GLN A 247 -18.52 12.45 8.94
C GLN A 247 -18.83 13.80 9.59
N PRO A 248 -19.72 13.86 10.61
CA PRO A 248 -20.03 15.11 11.27
C PRO A 248 -18.77 15.69 11.92
N SER A 249 -18.51 16.95 11.59
CA SER A 249 -17.56 17.83 12.25
C SER A 249 -17.88 17.86 13.74
N ILE A 250 -17.07 17.21 14.57
CA ILE A 250 -17.10 17.50 16.01
C ILE A 250 -16.32 18.79 16.16
N LYS A 251 -17.05 19.89 16.38
CA LYS A 251 -16.50 21.14 16.91
C LYS A 251 -16.04 20.91 18.35
#